data_AF-A0A6M0SYN1-F1
#
_entry.id   AF-A0A6M0SYN1-F1
#
_cell.length_a   1.000
_cell.length_b   1.000
_cell.length_c   1.000
_cell.angle_alpha   90.00
_cell.angle_beta   90.00
_cell.angle_gamma   90.00
#
_symmetry.space_group_name_H-M   'P 1'
#
loop_
_entity.id
_entity.type
_entity.pdbx_description
1 polymer ?
#
loop_
_entity_poly.entity_id
_entity_poly.type
_entity_poly.pdbx_seq_one_letter_code
_entity_poly.pdbx_strand_id
1 'polypeptide(L)' 'MSKCKKEFECGGNCWMNVAGDGAVWDVLSDHCKGTLKEQQLMDNFFNGRKNKEKVYAKFNLSEAEIKIIENN' A
#
# COMPACT_ATOMS: atom_id res chain seq x y z
N MET A 1 2.46 18.55 14.73
CA MET A 1 2.81 17.26 14.11
C MET A 1 3.17 17.54 12.67
N SER A 2 4.39 17.22 12.24
CA SER A 2 4.78 17.41 10.83
C SER A 2 3.88 16.50 10.00
N LYS A 3 3.14 17.07 9.04
CA LYS A 3 2.41 16.27 8.04
C LYS A 3 3.46 15.46 7.29
N CYS A 4 3.28 14.16 7.18
CA CYS A 4 4.20 13.35 6.40
C CYS A 4 4.07 13.73 4.92
N LYS A 5 5.13 13.46 4.16
CA LYS A 5 5.00 13.63 2.71
C LYS A 5 3.96 12.63 2.22
N LYS A 6 3.18 13.03 1.21
CA LYS A 6 2.11 12.20 0.64
C LYS A 6 2.63 10.81 0.22
N GLU A 7 3.86 10.74 -0.30
CA GLU A 7 4.58 9.50 -0.65
C GLU A 7 4.83 8.52 0.52
N PHE A 8 4.56 8.95 1.76
CA PHE A 8 4.67 8.16 2.99
C PHE A 8 3.41 8.29 3.85
N GLU A 9 2.26 8.59 3.24
CA GLU A 9 1.00 8.78 3.95
C GLU A 9 -0.05 7.77 3.49
N CYS A 10 -0.69 7.13 4.46
CA CYS A 10 -1.83 6.26 4.27
C CYS A 10 -2.98 6.72 5.16
N GLY A 11 -4.02 7.31 4.57
CA GLY A 11 -5.19 7.78 5.32
C GLY A 11 -4.85 8.69 6.52
N GLY A 12 -3.89 9.61 6.37
CA GLY A 12 -3.43 10.50 7.45
C GLY A 12 -2.40 9.90 8.40
N ASN A 13 -2.00 8.64 8.21
CA ASN A 13 -0.95 7.98 9.00
C ASN A 13 0.36 7.89 8.22
N CYS A 14 1.45 8.24 8.89
CA CYS A 14 2.79 8.26 8.32
C CYS A 14 3.40 6.87 8.27
N TRP A 15 3.49 6.28 7.08
CA TRP A 15 4.13 4.99 6.85
C TRP A 15 5.36 5.18 5.99
N MET A 16 6.52 4.85 6.53
CA MET A 16 7.70 4.71 5.69
C MET A 16 7.55 3.45 4.87
N ASN A 17 7.54 3.61 3.55
CA ASN A 17 7.75 2.49 2.66
C ASN A 17 9.25 2.11 2.72
N VAL A 18 9.63 1.24 3.67
CA VAL A 18 11.04 0.87 3.90
C VAL A 18 11.52 -0.19 2.89
N ALA A 19 10.62 -0.80 2.10
CA ALA A 19 10.93 -1.98 1.30
C ALA A 19 10.29 -2.03 -0.10
N GLY A 20 9.51 -1.03 -0.51
CA GLY A 20 8.54 -1.18 -1.59
C GLY A 20 8.78 -0.28 -2.79
N ASP A 21 8.41 -0.83 -3.94
CA ASP A 21 8.27 -0.10 -5.19
C ASP A 21 7.33 1.11 -5.04
N GLY A 22 7.78 2.29 -5.48
CA GLY A 22 7.04 3.54 -5.33
C GLY A 22 5.73 3.57 -6.12
N ALA A 23 5.68 2.95 -7.30
CA ALA A 23 4.47 2.89 -8.11
C ALA A 23 3.43 1.96 -7.48
N VAL A 24 3.88 0.86 -6.87
CA VAL A 24 3.00 -0.04 -6.09
C VAL A 24 2.44 0.69 -4.86
N TRP A 25 3.27 1.44 -4.15
CA TRP A 25 2.84 2.21 -2.99
C TRP A 25 1.83 3.30 -3.35
N ASP A 26 2.07 4.06 -4.42
CA ASP A 26 1.15 5.12 -4.88
C ASP A 26 -0.27 4.57 -5.08
N VAL A 27 -0.39 3.44 -5.80
CA VAL A 27 -1.68 2.77 -6.00
C VAL A 27 -2.32 2.36 -4.67
N LEU A 28 -1.59 1.69 -3.78
CA LEU A 28 -2.15 1.17 -2.53
C LEU A 28 -2.50 2.27 -1.52
N SER A 29 -1.72 3.36 -1.50
CA SER A 29 -1.90 4.48 -0.58
C SER A 29 -3.21 5.23 -0.81
N ASP A 30 -3.71 5.27 -2.05
CA ASP A 30 -4.99 5.90 -2.40
C ASP A 30 -6.21 5.15 -1.82
N HIS A 31 -6.07 3.85 -1.53
CA HIS A 31 -7.17 3.00 -1.04
C HIS A 31 -7.17 2.75 0.46
N CYS A 32 -6.13 3.19 1.16
CA CYS A 32 -5.90 2.81 2.54
C CYS A 32 -6.39 3.86 3.55
N LYS A 33 -6.77 3.41 4.75
CA LYS A 33 -7.37 4.26 5.80
C LYS A 33 -6.45 4.47 6.99
N GLY A 34 -5.19 4.04 6.89
CA GLY A 34 -4.21 4.25 7.96
C GLY A 34 -4.37 3.32 9.17
N THR A 35 -5.24 2.31 9.10
CA THR A 35 -5.51 1.42 10.25
C THR A 35 -4.35 0.47 10.54
N LEU A 36 -4.18 0.05 11.80
CA LEU A 36 -3.14 -0.92 12.19
C LEU A 36 -3.24 -2.25 11.42
N LYS A 37 -4.46 -2.68 11.08
CA LYS A 37 -4.67 -3.90 10.28
C LYS A 37 -4.18 -3.76 8.84
N GLU A 38 -4.37 -2.58 8.25
CA GLU A 38 -3.87 -2.27 6.90
C GLU A 38 -2.34 -2.11 6.91
N GLN A 39 -1.75 -1.56 7.99
CA GLN A 39 -0.29 -1.53 8.20
C GLN A 39 0.28 -2.94 8.11
N GLN A 40 -0.21 -3.82 8.97
CA GLN A 40 0.25 -5.22 9.01
C GLN A 40 0.05 -5.94 7.69
N LEU A 41 -1.06 -5.67 6.98
CA LEU A 41 -1.32 -6.28 5.68
C LEU A 41 -0.31 -5.81 4.63
N MET A 42 -0.03 -4.50 4.58
CA MET A 42 0.94 -3.92 3.65
C MET A 42 2.38 -4.31 3.99
N ASP A 43 2.78 -4.31 5.27
CA ASP A 43 4.10 -4.76 5.69
C ASP A 43 4.36 -6.20 5.26
N ASN A 44 3.37 -7.09 5.41
CA ASN A 44 3.45 -8.46 4.94
C ASN A 44 3.51 -8.56 3.40
N PHE A 45 2.83 -7.66 2.70
CA PHE A 45 2.86 -7.58 1.25
C PHE A 45 4.21 -7.08 0.72
N PHE A 46 4.79 -6.03 1.30
CA PHE A 46 6.12 -5.56 0.89
C PHE A 46 7.24 -6.49 1.36
N ASN A 47 7.02 -7.31 2.40
CA ASN A 47 7.91 -8.40 2.81
C ASN A 47 7.74 -9.66 1.94
N GLY A 48 8.05 -9.52 0.64
CA GLY A 48 8.10 -10.63 -0.33
C GLY A 48 6.78 -10.94 -1.04
N ARG A 49 5.91 -9.94 -1.23
CA ARG A 49 4.60 -10.04 -1.95
C ARG A 49 3.67 -11.13 -1.42
N LYS A 50 3.77 -11.42 -0.12
CA LYS A 50 2.89 -12.40 0.51
C LYS A 50 1.47 -11.87 0.57
N ASN A 51 0.49 -12.76 0.45
CA ASN A 51 -0.94 -12.43 0.56
C ASN A 51 -1.46 -11.40 -0.46
N LYS A 52 -0.90 -11.32 -1.68
CA LYS A 52 -1.35 -10.37 -2.73
C LYS A 52 -2.86 -10.39 -2.99
N GLU A 53 -3.47 -11.58 -3.01
CA GLU A 53 -4.92 -11.74 -3.18
C GLU A 53 -5.72 -11.05 -2.08
N LYS A 54 -5.23 -11.09 -0.82
CA LYS A 54 -5.88 -10.41 0.31
C LYS A 54 -5.75 -8.90 0.20
N VAL A 55 -4.62 -8.39 -0.30
CA VAL A 55 -4.40 -6.96 -0.56
C VAL A 55 -5.37 -6.47 -1.62
N TYR A 56 -5.43 -7.16 -2.76
CA TYR A 56 -6.28 -6.76 -3.89
C TYR A 56 -7.76 -6.80 -3.50
N ALA A 57 -8.19 -7.84 -2.78
CA ALA A 57 -9.55 -7.93 -2.26
C ALA A 57 -9.86 -6.86 -1.20
N LYS A 58 -8.91 -6.54 -0.31
CA LYS A 58 -9.11 -5.55 0.77
C LYS A 58 -9.24 -4.12 0.26
N PHE A 59 -8.51 -3.78 -0.79
CA PHE A 59 -8.50 -2.44 -1.38
C PHE A 59 -9.44 -2.32 -2.59
N ASN A 60 -10.06 -3.41 -3.01
CA ASN A 60 -11.00 -3.43 -4.13
C ASN A 60 -10.40 -2.79 -5.41
N LEU A 61 -9.16 -3.17 -5.71
CA LEU A 61 -8.40 -2.62 -6.81
C LEU A 61 -9.03 -2.99 -8.17
N SER A 62 -8.98 -2.06 -9.11
CA SER A 62 -9.33 -2.29 -10.50
C SER A 62 -8.28 -3.14 -11.21
N GLU A 63 -8.65 -3.73 -12.35
CA GLU A 63 -7.71 -4.49 -13.18
C GLU A 63 -6.51 -3.65 -13.65
N ALA A 64 -6.71 -2.34 -13.87
CA ALA A 64 -5.64 -1.43 -14.26
C ALA A 64 -4.61 -1.24 -13.13
N GLU A 65 -5.10 -1.06 -11.91
CA GLU A 65 -4.26 -0.92 -10.70
C GLU A 65 -3.49 -2.20 -10.41
N ILE A 66 -4.14 -3.36 -10.53
CA ILE A 66 -3.48 -4.66 -10.38
C ILE A 66 -2.35 -4.82 -11.41
N LYS A 67 -2.56 -4.41 -12.67
CA LYS A 67 -1.50 -4.44 -13.70
C LYS A 67 -0.32 -3.54 -13.36
N ILE A 68 -0.55 -2.37 -12.78
CA ILE A 68 0.54 -1.50 -12.31
C ILE A 68 1.36 -2.22 -11.23
N ILE A 69 0.68 -2.88 -10.29
CA ILE A 69 1.35 -3.59 -9.21
C ILE A 69 2.13 -4.80 -9.69
N GLU A 70 1.60 -5.58 -10.64
CA GLU A 70 2.27 -6.80 -11.13
C GLU A 70 3.41 -6.50 -12.14
N ASN A 71 3.46 -5.30 -12.74
CA ASN A 71 4.50 -4.89 -13.70
C ASN A 71 5.70 -4.18 -13.06
N ASN A 72 5.61 -3.84 -11.79
CA ASN A 72 6.71 -3.37 -10.96
C ASN A 72 7.02 -4.45 -9.92
#